data_AF-A0A9E0PLU4-F1
#
_entry.id   AF-A0A9E0PLU4-F1
#
_cell.length_a   1.000
_cell.length_b   1.000
_cell.length_c   1.000
_cell.angle_alpha   90.00
_cell.angle_beta   90.00
_cell.angle_gamma   90.00
#
_symmetry.space_group_name_H-M   'P 1'
#
loop_
_entity.id
_entity.type
_entity.pdbx_description
1 polymer ?
#
loop_
_entity_poly.entity_id
_entity_poly.type
_entity_poly.pdbx_seq_one_letter_code
_entity_poly.pdbx_strand_id
1 'polypeptide(L)'
;MSTGPAFPRAAEIEHSLERLAELCEDPTALVYERLFELQPEMKPYFWRDTNDAIKGEMLSRTFGAILDFVGERRYADHMIGTEMVTHEGYDVPREVFVTFFDVVRDAVRVGLGSDWTSDLESAWQELIAEIYRFANLTPRSDVTNAFHQPRMEAFRRGEPIS
;
A
#
# COMPACT_ATOMS: atom_id res chain seq x y z
N MET A 1 9.49 19.28 7.68
CA MET A 1 8.47 19.80 6.75
C MET A 1 8.99 19.54 5.36
N SER A 2 8.33 18.65 4.62
CA SER A 2 8.68 18.42 3.23
C SER A 2 8.36 19.68 2.42
N THR A 3 9.29 20.10 1.58
CA THR A 3 9.17 21.28 0.72
C THR A 3 9.00 20.87 -0.76
N GLY A 4 8.58 19.62 -1.00
CA GLY A 4 8.33 19.14 -2.36
C GLY A 4 7.19 19.90 -3.02
N PRO A 5 7.25 20.18 -4.33
CA PRO A 5 6.11 20.72 -5.05
C PRO A 5 4.94 19.73 -5.01
N ALA A 6 3.71 20.24 -5.16
CA ALA A 6 2.53 19.40 -5.34
C ALA A 6 2.73 18.44 -6.52
N PHE A 7 2.19 17.22 -6.42
CA PHE A 7 2.33 16.23 -7.47
C PHE A 7 1.64 16.74 -8.75
N PRO A 8 2.33 16.81 -9.91
CA PRO A 8 1.80 17.47 -11.10
C PRO A 8 0.48 16.91 -11.63
N ARG A 9 0.20 15.63 -11.35
CA ARG A 9 -1.00 14.90 -11.79
C ARG A 9 -1.92 14.53 -10.64
N ALA A 10 -1.98 15.37 -9.60
CA ALA A 10 -2.81 15.13 -8.43
C ALA A 10 -4.29 14.97 -8.79
N ALA A 11 -4.79 15.79 -9.71
CA ALA A 11 -6.18 15.78 -10.14
C ALA A 11 -6.59 14.43 -10.76
N GLU A 12 -5.72 13.80 -11.56
CA GLU A 12 -5.97 12.49 -12.16
C GLU A 12 -6.04 11.39 -11.09
N ILE A 13 -5.16 11.43 -10.08
CA ILE A 13 -5.17 10.48 -8.98
C ILE A 13 -6.43 10.64 -8.14
N GLU A 14 -6.74 11.86 -7.71
CA GLU A 14 -7.96 12.21 -6.96
C GLU A 14 -9.21 11.75 -7.70
N HIS A 15 -9.32 12.10 -8.98
CA HIS A 15 -10.45 11.69 -9.83
C HIS A 15 -10.59 10.16 -9.91
N SER A 16 -9.48 9.43 -10.07
CA SER A 16 -9.54 7.97 -10.14
C SER A 16 -10.00 7.32 -8.83
N LEU A 17 -9.63 7.88 -7.69
CA LEU A 17 -10.05 7.39 -6.37
C LEU A 17 -11.50 7.76 -6.05
N GLU A 18 -11.93 8.97 -6.41
CA GLU A 18 -13.35 9.36 -6.36
C GLU A 18 -14.21 8.42 -7.20
N ARG A 19 -13.77 8.14 -8.44
CA ARG A 19 -14.49 7.26 -9.34
C ARG A 19 -14.55 5.82 -8.82
N LEU A 20 -13.47 5.32 -8.21
CA LEU A 20 -13.49 4.02 -7.56
C LEU A 20 -14.53 3.97 -6.43
N ALA A 21 -14.61 5.01 -5.60
CA ALA A 21 -15.58 5.07 -4.50
C ALA A 21 -17.05 5.11 -4.99
N GLU A 22 -17.31 5.69 -6.17
CA GLU A 22 -18.63 5.66 -6.80
C GLU A 22 -19.01 4.28 -7.35
N LEU A 23 -18.01 3.50 -7.79
CA LEU A 23 -18.21 2.21 -8.47
C LEU A 23 -18.10 1.01 -7.54
N CYS A 24 -17.41 1.15 -6.41
CA CYS A 24 -17.06 0.07 -5.50
C CYS A 24 -17.29 0.51 -4.05
N GLU A 25 -18.27 -0.12 -3.37
CA GLU A 25 -18.59 0.18 -1.98
C GLU A 25 -17.41 -0.14 -1.04
N ASP A 26 -16.72 -1.25 -1.28
CA ASP A 26 -15.52 -1.65 -0.54
C ASP A 26 -14.48 -2.33 -1.44
N PRO A 27 -13.35 -1.67 -1.75
CA PRO A 27 -12.27 -2.25 -2.55
C PRO A 27 -11.34 -3.19 -1.75
N THR A 28 -11.57 -3.40 -0.44
CA THR A 28 -10.67 -4.17 0.42
C THR A 28 -10.44 -5.59 -0.09
N ALA A 29 -11.49 -6.32 -0.43
CA ALA A 29 -11.37 -7.68 -0.96
C ALA A 29 -10.53 -7.71 -2.25
N LEU A 30 -10.83 -6.81 -3.20
CA LEU A 30 -10.12 -6.70 -4.48
C LEU A 30 -8.61 -6.43 -4.29
N VAL A 31 -8.27 -5.50 -3.40
CA VAL A 31 -6.87 -5.14 -3.10
C VAL A 31 -6.12 -6.31 -2.47
N TYR A 32 -6.70 -6.96 -1.45
CA TYR A 32 -5.98 -7.99 -0.70
C TYR A 32 -5.94 -9.34 -1.41
N GLU A 33 -6.95 -9.69 -2.20
CA GLU A 33 -6.86 -10.83 -3.11
C GLU A 33 -5.66 -10.66 -4.05
N ARG A 34 -5.53 -9.47 -4.66
CA ARG A 34 -4.41 -9.15 -5.55
C ARG A 34 -3.05 -9.16 -4.83
N LEU A 35 -2.96 -8.59 -3.62
CA LEU A 35 -1.75 -8.66 -2.80
C LEU A 35 -1.33 -10.11 -2.57
N PHE A 36 -2.27 -10.95 -2.18
CA PHE A 36 -1.99 -12.33 -1.79
C PHE A 36 -1.73 -13.28 -2.95
N GLU A 37 -2.19 -12.95 -4.16
CA GLU A 37 -1.75 -13.60 -5.39
C GLU A 37 -0.28 -13.28 -5.72
N LEU A 38 0.09 -12.00 -5.60
CA LEU A 38 1.44 -11.54 -5.91
C LEU A 38 2.45 -11.93 -4.83
N GLN A 39 2.02 -11.91 -3.57
CA GLN A 39 2.86 -12.12 -2.39
C GLN A 39 2.16 -13.01 -1.36
N PRO A 40 2.06 -14.33 -1.63
CA PRO A 40 1.40 -15.26 -0.72
C PRO A 40 2.00 -15.28 0.70
N GLU A 41 3.29 -14.94 0.84
CA GLU A 41 3.98 -14.82 2.13
C GLU A 41 3.41 -13.73 3.04
N MET A 42 2.58 -12.81 2.52
CA MET A 42 1.92 -11.78 3.35
C MET A 42 0.68 -12.29 4.09
N LYS A 43 0.04 -13.38 3.63
CA LYS A 43 -1.16 -13.95 4.27
C LYS A 43 -1.02 -14.21 5.78
N PRO A 44 0.09 -14.77 6.28
CA PRO A 44 0.22 -15.09 7.71
C PRO A 44 0.25 -13.87 8.62
N TYR A 45 0.61 -12.68 8.10
CA TYR A 45 0.64 -11.45 8.91
C TYR A 45 -0.77 -10.99 9.31
N PHE A 46 -1.81 -11.44 8.59
CA PHE A 46 -3.20 -11.11 8.85
C PHE A 46 -3.94 -12.14 9.72
N TRP A 47 -3.23 -13.00 10.46
CA TRP A 47 -3.83 -14.07 11.29
C TRP A 47 -4.84 -13.57 12.34
N ARG A 48 -4.72 -12.30 12.78
CA ARG A 48 -5.65 -11.66 13.74
C ARG A 48 -6.87 -11.03 13.07
N ASP A 49 -6.88 -10.93 11.75
CA ASP A 49 -7.89 -10.20 11.01
C ASP A 49 -9.03 -11.12 10.57
N THR A 50 -9.90 -11.47 11.52
CA THR A 50 -10.97 -12.45 11.30
C THR A 50 -12.22 -11.88 10.62
N ASN A 51 -12.28 -10.57 10.43
CA ASN A 51 -13.44 -9.85 9.89
C ASN A 51 -13.06 -8.72 8.93
N ASP A 52 -11.85 -8.78 8.38
CA ASP A 52 -11.29 -7.80 7.42
C ASP A 52 -11.15 -6.36 7.94
N ALA A 53 -11.34 -6.12 9.24
CA ALA A 53 -11.24 -4.80 9.84
C ALA A 53 -9.80 -4.24 9.78
N ILE A 54 -8.78 -5.07 10.01
CA ILE A 54 -7.38 -4.63 9.93
C ILE A 54 -7.04 -4.29 8.47
N LYS A 55 -7.41 -5.17 7.53
CA LYS A 55 -7.22 -4.94 6.10
C LYS A 55 -7.88 -3.65 5.63
N GLY A 56 -9.14 -3.42 6.00
CA GLY A 56 -9.89 -2.21 5.66
C GLY A 56 -9.30 -0.95 6.26
N GLU A 57 -8.87 -0.98 7.53
CA GLU A 57 -8.19 0.16 8.17
C GLU A 57 -6.88 0.50 7.45
N MET A 58 -6.05 -0.50 7.16
CA MET A 58 -4.79 -0.31 6.46
C MET A 58 -4.98 0.26 5.05
N LEU A 59 -6.01 -0.20 4.32
CA LEU A 59 -6.34 0.33 3.01
C LEU A 59 -6.82 1.79 3.09
N SER A 60 -7.69 2.10 4.05
CA SER A 60 -8.16 3.48 4.29
C SER A 60 -6.99 4.43 4.59
N ARG A 61 -6.05 4.02 5.45
CA ARG A 61 -4.81 4.78 5.72
C ARG A 61 -3.97 4.97 4.46
N THR A 62 -3.87 3.94 3.61
CA THR A 62 -3.14 4.01 2.35
C THR A 62 -3.74 5.03 1.39
N PHE A 63 -5.08 5.08 1.26
CA PHE A 63 -5.73 6.12 0.47
C PHE A 63 -5.50 7.52 1.04
N GLY A 64 -5.60 7.68 2.37
CA GLY A 64 -5.25 8.93 3.03
C GLY A 64 -3.79 9.35 2.78
N ALA A 65 -2.87 8.38 2.76
CA ALA A 65 -1.46 8.61 2.45
C ALA A 65 -1.27 9.08 1.02
N ILE A 66 -1.90 8.42 0.05
CA ILE A 66 -1.85 8.79 -1.37
C ILE A 66 -2.39 10.20 -1.58
N LEU A 67 -3.56 10.51 -1.03
CA LEU A 67 -4.20 11.83 -1.18
C LEU A 67 -3.35 12.96 -0.59
N ASP A 68 -2.79 12.78 0.62
CA ASP A 68 -1.88 13.78 1.18
C ASP A 68 -0.57 13.86 0.39
N PHE A 69 -0.06 12.73 -0.13
CA PHE A 69 1.16 12.67 -0.92
C PHE A 69 1.04 13.38 -2.27
N VAL A 70 -0.11 13.31 -2.93
CA VAL A 70 -0.33 14.04 -4.19
C VAL A 70 -0.68 15.51 -3.96
N GLY A 71 -1.30 15.83 -2.83
CA GLY A 71 -1.63 17.19 -2.42
C GLY A 71 -0.45 18.00 -1.87
N GLU A 72 -0.69 18.70 -0.76
CA GLU A 72 0.31 19.59 -0.15
C GLU A 72 1.41 18.87 0.65
N ARG A 73 1.39 17.52 0.74
CA ARG A 73 2.39 16.70 1.43
C ARG A 73 2.65 17.12 2.87
N ARG A 74 1.60 17.52 3.58
CA ARG A 74 1.73 18.04 4.94
C ARG A 74 2.16 16.95 5.92
N TYR A 75 1.76 15.70 5.65
CA TYR A 75 1.95 14.57 6.57
C TYR A 75 2.45 13.28 5.91
N ALA A 76 2.29 13.13 4.59
CA ALA A 76 2.51 11.88 3.88
C ALA A 76 3.95 11.37 4.03
N ASP A 77 4.95 12.23 3.91
CA ASP A 77 6.35 11.81 4.08
C ASP A 77 6.60 11.25 5.48
N HIS A 78 6.04 11.89 6.51
CA HIS A 78 6.16 11.40 7.88
C HIS A 78 5.35 10.12 8.08
N MET A 79 4.15 10.04 7.52
CA MET A 79 3.27 8.89 7.67
C MET A 79 3.80 7.67 6.93
N ILE A 80 4.09 7.77 5.64
CA ILE A 80 4.65 6.68 4.83
C ILE A 80 6.00 6.25 5.41
N GLY A 81 6.86 7.20 5.82
CA GLY A 81 8.12 6.87 6.49
C GLY A 81 7.93 6.14 7.83
N THR A 82 6.97 6.56 8.63
CA THR A 82 6.63 5.89 9.91
C THR A 82 6.06 4.50 9.67
N GLU A 83 5.16 4.35 8.70
CA GLU A 83 4.57 3.06 8.34
C GLU A 83 5.63 2.11 7.78
N MET A 84 6.60 2.58 6.98
CA MET A 84 7.75 1.75 6.58
C MET A 84 8.49 1.18 7.79
N VAL A 85 8.81 2.01 8.80
CA VAL A 85 9.50 1.55 10.02
C VAL A 85 8.62 0.61 10.84
N THR A 86 7.33 0.89 10.95
CA THR A 86 6.36 0.00 11.62
C THR A 86 6.31 -1.37 10.95
N HIS A 87 6.28 -1.42 9.63
CA HIS A 87 6.26 -2.67 8.84
C HIS A 87 7.57 -3.43 8.91
N GLU A 88 8.71 -2.74 8.85
CA GLU A 88 10.03 -3.33 9.13
C GLU A 88 10.04 -3.96 10.53
N GLY A 89 9.43 -3.28 11.52
CA GLY A 89 9.24 -3.80 12.87
C GLY A 89 8.35 -5.05 12.93
N TYR A 90 7.51 -5.31 11.94
CA TYR A 90 6.76 -6.57 11.79
C TYR A 90 7.48 -7.60 10.90
N ASP A 91 8.75 -7.41 10.55
CA ASP A 91 9.48 -8.21 9.55
C ASP A 91 8.87 -8.20 8.14
N VAL A 92 8.06 -7.20 7.80
CA VAL A 92 7.61 -6.98 6.43
C VAL A 92 8.70 -6.16 5.72
N PRO A 93 9.36 -6.69 4.68
CA PRO A 93 10.40 -5.95 3.97
C PRO A 93 9.84 -4.65 3.39
N ARG A 94 10.60 -3.56 3.43
CA ARG A 94 10.17 -2.29 2.82
C ARG A 94 9.85 -2.44 1.33
N GLU A 95 10.61 -3.28 0.62
CA GLU A 95 10.35 -3.60 -0.78
C GLU A 95 8.95 -4.18 -0.96
N VAL A 96 8.51 -5.05 -0.04
CA VAL A 96 7.16 -5.57 -0.01
C VAL A 96 6.16 -4.48 0.36
N PHE A 97 6.43 -3.67 1.39
CA PHE A 97 5.56 -2.55 1.76
C PHE A 97 5.27 -1.62 0.59
N VAL A 98 6.30 -1.20 -0.16
CA VAL A 98 6.14 -0.26 -1.28
C VAL A 98 5.34 -0.88 -2.43
N THR A 99 5.43 -2.18 -2.66
CA THR A 99 4.61 -2.84 -3.70
C THR A 99 3.11 -2.80 -3.40
N PHE A 100 2.69 -2.51 -2.17
CA PHE A 100 1.27 -2.35 -1.85
C PHE A 100 0.64 -1.18 -2.64
N PHE A 101 1.41 -0.13 -2.95
CA PHE A 101 0.93 0.96 -3.80
C PHE A 101 0.69 0.52 -5.26
N ASP A 102 1.49 -0.43 -5.78
CA ASP A 102 1.22 -1.06 -7.08
C ASP A 102 -0.07 -1.89 -7.04
N VAL A 103 -0.29 -2.62 -5.94
CA VAL A 103 -1.52 -3.41 -5.74
C VAL A 103 -2.75 -2.51 -5.71
N VAL A 104 -2.67 -1.38 -5.00
CA VAL A 104 -3.76 -0.40 -4.97
C VAL A 104 -4.03 0.17 -6.36
N ARG A 105 -3.00 0.57 -7.13
CA ARG A 105 -3.18 0.99 -8.53
C ARG A 105 -3.90 -0.08 -9.34
N ASP A 106 -3.44 -1.33 -9.28
CA ASP A 106 -4.04 -2.43 -10.04
C ASP A 106 -5.52 -2.62 -9.68
N ALA A 107 -5.86 -2.51 -8.40
CA ALA A 107 -7.24 -2.58 -7.92
C ALA A 107 -8.09 -1.40 -8.42
N VAL A 108 -7.56 -0.17 -8.39
CA VAL A 108 -8.24 1.01 -8.95
C VAL A 108 -8.48 0.81 -10.45
N ARG A 109 -7.47 0.35 -11.19
CA ARG A 109 -7.57 0.05 -12.62
C ARG A 109 -8.66 -0.99 -12.91
N VAL A 110 -8.73 -2.06 -12.13
CA VAL A 110 -9.78 -3.08 -12.27
C VAL A 110 -11.15 -2.50 -11.93
N GLY A 111 -11.27 -1.75 -10.84
CA GLY A 111 -12.53 -1.15 -10.39
C GLY A 111 -13.10 -0.12 -11.38
N LEU A 112 -12.23 0.66 -12.04
CA LEU A 112 -12.64 1.62 -13.07
C LEU A 112 -12.99 0.96 -14.42
N GLY A 113 -12.39 -0.20 -14.73
CA GLY A 113 -12.67 -0.94 -15.96
C GLY A 113 -12.45 -0.07 -17.20
N SER A 114 -13.52 0.21 -17.95
CA SER A 114 -13.48 1.06 -19.16
C SER A 114 -13.20 2.54 -18.88
N ASP A 115 -13.41 2.99 -17.65
CA ASP A 115 -13.17 4.38 -17.23
C ASP A 115 -11.66 4.63 -16.98
N TRP A 116 -10.82 3.58 -16.99
CA TRP A 116 -9.37 3.70 -16.88
C TRP A 116 -8.73 4.19 -18.18
N THR A 117 -8.26 5.44 -18.19
CA THR A 117 -7.67 6.09 -19.38
C THR A 117 -6.14 5.99 -19.40
N SER A 118 -5.52 6.35 -20.54
CA SER A 118 -4.06 6.49 -20.66
C SER A 118 -3.47 7.58 -19.76
N ASP A 119 -4.26 8.61 -19.44
CA ASP A 119 -3.83 9.69 -18.56
C ASP A 119 -3.79 9.20 -17.11
N LEU A 120 -4.78 8.42 -16.68
CA LEU A 120 -4.77 7.77 -15.38
C LEU A 120 -3.60 6.78 -15.26
N GLU A 121 -3.36 5.98 -16.31
CA GLU A 121 -2.21 5.08 -16.36
C GLU A 121 -0.89 5.83 -16.13
N SER A 122 -0.69 6.93 -16.87
CA SER A 122 0.54 7.74 -16.77
C SER A 122 0.67 8.39 -15.39
N ALA A 123 -0.43 8.93 -14.84
CA ALA A 123 -0.45 9.54 -13.51
C ALA A 123 -0.06 8.55 -12.42
N TRP A 124 -0.64 7.36 -12.43
CA TRP A 124 -0.32 6.32 -11.45
C TRP A 124 1.11 5.79 -11.59
N GLN A 125 1.63 5.63 -12.81
CA GLN A 125 3.02 5.25 -13.03
C GLN A 125 4.00 6.30 -12.47
N GLU A 126 3.74 7.59 -12.71
CA GLU A 126 4.54 8.69 -12.18
C GLU A 126 4.49 8.77 -10.65
N LEU A 127 3.29 8.63 -10.06
CA LEU A 127 3.09 8.61 -8.61
C LEU A 127 3.89 7.47 -7.96
N ILE A 128 3.73 6.26 -8.47
CA ILE A 128 4.42 5.08 -7.94
C ILE A 128 5.93 5.26 -8.04
N ALA A 129 6.46 5.70 -9.19
CA ALA A 129 7.89 5.96 -9.34
C ALA A 129 8.41 6.97 -8.30
N GLU A 130 7.60 7.96 -7.93
CA GLU A 130 7.95 8.89 -6.87
C GLU A 130 7.89 8.29 -5.47
N ILE A 131 6.90 7.44 -5.16
CA ILE A 131 6.83 6.71 -3.88
C ILE A 131 8.04 5.78 -3.72
N TYR A 132 8.43 5.05 -4.77
CA TYR A 132 9.64 4.21 -4.76
C TYR A 132 10.89 5.06 -4.53
N ARG A 133 11.00 6.22 -5.18
CA ARG A 133 12.12 7.15 -4.95
C ARG A 133 12.16 7.64 -3.52
N PHE A 134 11.00 8.02 -2.97
CA PHE A 134 10.86 8.45 -1.58
C PHE A 134 11.33 7.34 -0.62
N ALA A 135 10.81 6.12 -0.78
CA ALA A 135 11.14 4.98 0.06
C ALA A 135 12.64 4.60 0.02
N ASN A 136 13.29 4.76 -1.13
CA ASN A 136 14.73 4.54 -1.29
C ASN A 136 15.59 5.58 -0.56
N LEU A 137 15.08 6.80 -0.39
CA LEU A 137 15.77 7.89 0.30
C LEU A 137 15.48 7.93 1.81
N THR A 138 14.39 7.29 2.26
CA THR A 138 14.02 7.23 3.67
C THR A 138 15.03 6.38 4.46
N PRO A 139 15.53 6.82 5.64
CA PRO A 139 16.36 5.99 6.52
C PRO A 139 15.72 4.64 6.86
N ARG A 140 16.54 3.61 7.08
CA ARG A 140 16.12 2.21 7.30
C ARG A 140 16.45 1.74 8.71
N SER A 141 15.58 0.92 9.30
CA SER A 141 15.88 0.11 10.48
C SER A 141 16.44 -1.25 10.05
N ASP A 142 17.54 -1.70 10.64
CA ASP A 142 18.16 -3.02 10.42
C ASP A 142 17.81 -4.03 11.54
N VAL A 143 16.83 -3.71 12.38
CA VAL A 143 16.43 -4.54 13.53
C VAL A 143 15.49 -5.66 13.10
N THR A 144 15.89 -6.91 13.30
CA THR A 144 15.08 -8.11 13.05
C THR A 144 14.11 -8.39 14.20
N ASN A 145 12.85 -8.76 13.93
CA ASN A 145 11.85 -9.09 14.95
C ASN A 145 11.83 -10.60 15.29
N ALA A 146 12.25 -10.94 16.52
CA ALA A 146 12.28 -12.33 17.00
C ALA A 146 10.89 -13.01 17.11
N PHE A 147 9.77 -12.27 17.07
CA PHE A 147 8.41 -12.80 17.21
C PHE A 147 7.76 -13.25 15.90
N HIS A 148 8.14 -12.67 14.75
CA HIS A 148 7.54 -12.99 13.45
C HIS A 148 8.31 -14.06 12.70
N GLN A 149 9.64 -14.10 12.87
CA GLN A 149 10.53 -15.16 12.38
C GLN A 149 9.95 -16.59 12.52
N PRO A 150 9.57 -17.08 13.72
CA PRO A 150 9.08 -18.46 13.87
C PRO A 150 7.77 -18.75 13.11
N ARG A 151 6.89 -17.75 12.97
CA ARG A 151 5.61 -17.88 12.24
C ARG A 151 5.84 -17.98 10.73
N MET A 152 6.77 -17.20 10.19
CA MET A 152 7.15 -17.30 8.76
C MET A 152 7.75 -18.67 8.44
N GLU A 153 8.59 -19.19 9.32
CA GLU A 153 9.14 -20.53 9.14
C GLU A 153 8.05 -21.62 9.19
N ALA A 154 7.08 -21.52 10.10
CA ALA A 154 5.94 -22.45 10.17
C ALA A 154 5.12 -22.43 8.88
N PHE A 155 4.79 -21.23 8.36
CA PHE A 155 4.09 -21.09 7.08
C PHE A 155 4.87 -21.72 5.91
N ARG A 156 6.19 -21.47 5.82
CA ARG A 156 7.04 -22.06 4.77
C ARG A 156 7.11 -23.59 4.85
N ARG A 157 6.88 -24.17 6.02
CA ARG A 157 6.76 -25.63 6.23
C ARG A 157 5.35 -26.18 5.98
N GLY A 158 4.37 -25.33 5.68
CA GLY A 158 2.97 -25.71 5.48
C GLY A 158 2.22 -26.00 6.79
N GLU A 159 2.74 -25.54 7.93
CA GLU A 159 2.10 -25.70 9.23
C GLU A 159 0.97 -24.66 9.39
N PRO A 160 -0.12 -24.99 10.10
CA PRO A 160 -1.18 -24.04 10.39
C PRO A 160 -0.65 -22.91 11.28
N ILE A 161 -0.99 -21.68 10.90
CA ILE A 161 -0.66 -20.47 11.66
C ILE A 161 -1.73 -20.34 12.76
N SER A 162 -1.40 -20.75 13.99
CA SER A 162 -2.26 -20.60 15.18
C SER A 162 -1.97 -19.32 15.93
#